data_AF-A0A812TJB1-F1
#
_entry.id   AF-A0A812TJB1-F1
#
_cell.length_a   1.000
_cell.length_b   1.000
_cell.length_c   1.000
_cell.angle_alpha   90.00
_cell.angle_beta   90.00
_cell.angle_gamma   90.00
#
_symmetry.space_group_name_H-M   'P 1'
#
loop_
_entity.id
_entity.type
_entity.pdbx_description
1 polymer ?
#
loop_
_entity_poly.entity_id
_entity_poly.type
_entity_poly.pdbx_seq_one_letter_code
_entity_poly.pdbx_strand_id
1 'polypeptide(L)'
;MWARRCGAKPRWPSRIKVVFFSFLSGTLGLSVYMYMSGLSNSSLDLSRSTSEQPLCLTSWPQRYDQVFTSTIWNSDEDEVLFKAPGADEEFFAKYRCEVPLLSGAMCRDVSFHTQDLQRPLALAMGAAGFDYDLMGAWALWWLLLTLVAWVGVTIHDLALIGQSQKDFVLDVAGVNKHCPCIRTVWKFLAGYRPLVRLANAEHFGTRSLGIVLAVLLAPVLLAWNLVVLLFIICPLILLAFMRYPIRMSRAWVFIISVACVLYGSALTLQQLAFVARTDLRPRYALTWQVQGLHVASSQTGPCTCGCDYSMSLNVSINLAVIGLVTTVYLVRKQTRCG
;
A
#
# COMPACT_ATOMS: atom_id res chain seq x y z
N MET A 1 26.34 -17.31 15.42
CA MET A 1 27.43 -17.37 14.42
C MET A 1 27.06 -16.73 13.08
N TRP A 2 25.77 -16.57 12.76
CA TRP A 2 25.32 -15.85 11.56
C TRP A 2 25.77 -14.38 11.50
N ALA A 3 25.68 -13.63 12.61
CA ALA A 3 26.24 -12.27 12.69
C ALA A 3 27.75 -12.18 12.40
N ARG A 4 28.52 -13.27 12.56
CA ARG A 4 29.96 -13.31 12.22
C ARG A 4 30.20 -13.46 10.70
N ARG A 5 29.24 -13.98 9.92
CA ARG A 5 29.35 -14.09 8.46
C ARG A 5 28.94 -12.80 7.74
N CYS A 6 28.10 -11.96 8.35
CA CYS A 6 27.74 -10.65 7.82
C CYS A 6 28.82 -9.55 8.01
N GLY A 7 30.08 -9.94 8.25
CA GLY A 7 31.20 -9.00 8.44
C GLY A 7 31.16 -8.19 9.76
N ALA A 8 30.32 -8.55 10.73
CA ALA A 8 30.30 -7.85 12.02
C ALA A 8 31.53 -8.24 12.86
N LYS A 9 32.34 -7.24 13.25
CA LYS A 9 33.52 -7.43 14.11
C LYS A 9 33.13 -8.26 15.37
N PRO A 10 33.95 -9.25 15.77
CA PRO A 10 33.62 -10.23 16.81
C PRO A 10 33.38 -9.65 18.21
N ARG A 11 33.74 -8.37 18.45
CA ARG A 11 33.62 -7.70 19.75
C ARG A 11 32.39 -6.78 19.90
N TRP A 12 31.48 -6.76 18.93
CA TRP A 12 30.24 -5.96 19.03
C TRP A 12 28.98 -6.83 18.88
N PRO A 13 28.63 -7.64 19.90
CA PRO A 13 27.35 -8.32 19.94
C PRO A 13 26.34 -7.40 20.65
N SER A 14 26.15 -6.17 20.19
CA SER A 14 25.29 -5.27 20.96
C SER A 14 23.84 -5.62 20.65
N ARG A 15 23.18 -6.30 21.60
CA ARG A 15 21.72 -6.39 21.71
C ARG A 15 21.07 -5.02 21.45
N ILE A 16 21.79 -3.96 21.79
CA ILE A 16 21.53 -2.56 21.48
C ILE A 16 21.35 -2.30 19.97
N LYS A 17 22.27 -2.72 19.08
CA LYS A 17 22.13 -2.52 17.62
C LYS A 17 20.84 -3.13 17.08
N VAL A 18 20.54 -4.31 17.58
CA VAL A 18 19.38 -5.10 17.19
C VAL A 18 18.09 -4.37 17.56
N VAL A 19 18.01 -3.90 18.80
CA VAL A 19 16.90 -3.03 19.27
C VAL A 19 16.80 -1.77 18.42
N PHE A 20 17.91 -1.05 18.16
CA PHE A 20 17.89 0.17 17.35
C PHE A 20 17.42 -0.08 15.91
N PHE A 21 17.85 -1.16 15.27
CA PHE A 21 17.40 -1.49 13.90
C PHE A 21 15.91 -1.84 13.84
N SER A 22 15.41 -2.53 14.85
CA SER A 22 13.99 -2.85 14.99
C SER A 22 13.17 -1.58 15.21
N PHE A 23 13.58 -0.73 16.15
CA PHE A 23 12.92 0.57 16.36
C PHE A 23 12.91 1.41 15.08
N LEU A 24 14.05 1.60 14.42
CA LEU A 24 14.16 2.42 13.22
C LEU A 24 13.23 1.94 12.08
N SER A 25 13.06 0.62 11.94
CA SER A 25 12.16 0.05 10.93
C SER A 25 10.69 0.32 11.28
N GLY A 26 10.32 0.20 12.56
CA GLY A 26 8.97 0.52 13.04
C GLY A 26 8.66 2.02 12.96
N THR A 27 9.62 2.89 13.33
CA THR A 27 9.48 4.33 13.23
C THR A 27 9.31 4.77 11.78
N LEU A 28 10.08 4.20 10.85
CA LEU A 28 9.92 4.50 9.42
C LEU A 28 8.51 4.12 8.94
N GLY A 29 8.01 2.93 9.28
CA GLY A 29 6.65 2.51 8.96
C GLY A 29 5.57 3.45 9.51
N LEU A 30 5.70 3.81 10.79
CA LEU A 30 4.79 4.76 11.46
C LEU A 30 4.86 6.15 10.83
N SER A 31 6.05 6.65 10.49
CA SER A 31 6.22 7.96 9.85
C SER A 31 5.56 7.98 8.47
N VAL A 32 5.69 6.91 7.68
CA VAL A 32 5.01 6.80 6.39
C VAL A 32 3.50 6.76 6.57
N TYR A 33 3.00 5.98 7.52
CA TYR A 33 1.57 5.94 7.83
C TYR A 33 1.07 7.32 8.25
N MET A 34 1.70 7.97 9.24
CA MET A 34 1.32 9.30 9.71
C MET A 34 1.34 10.34 8.59
N TYR A 35 2.30 10.24 7.66
CA TYR A 35 2.38 11.11 6.50
C TYR A 35 1.22 10.89 5.52
N MET A 36 0.82 9.64 5.28
CA MET A 36 -0.24 9.28 4.33
C MET A 36 -1.66 9.33 4.94
N SER A 37 -1.80 9.13 6.25
CA SER A 37 -3.05 9.31 6.99
C SER A 37 -3.27 10.79 7.29
N GLY A 38 -2.21 11.52 7.64
CA GLY A 38 -2.23 12.96 7.90
C GLY A 38 -2.28 13.83 6.63
N LEU A 39 -2.84 13.33 5.52
CA LEU A 39 -3.06 14.16 4.34
C LEU A 39 -3.98 15.32 4.75
N SER A 40 -3.43 16.52 4.65
CA SER A 40 -4.11 17.77 4.94
C SER A 40 -4.21 18.60 3.67
N ASN A 41 -4.78 19.79 3.77
CA ASN A 41 -4.99 20.66 2.60
C ASN A 41 -3.67 21.12 1.97
N SER A 42 -2.57 21.16 2.73
CA SER A 42 -1.24 21.43 2.16
C SER A 42 -0.75 20.33 1.22
N SER A 43 -1.36 19.15 1.28
CA SER A 43 -1.04 18.02 0.41
C SER A 43 -1.77 18.10 -0.94
N LEU A 44 -2.67 19.06 -1.14
CA LEU A 44 -3.43 19.25 -2.37
C LEU A 44 -2.81 20.35 -3.25
N ASP A 45 -2.93 20.17 -4.55
CA ASP A 45 -2.61 21.21 -5.53
C ASP A 45 -3.82 22.14 -5.71
N LEU A 46 -3.99 23.09 -4.79
CA LEU A 46 -5.09 24.06 -4.83
C LEU A 46 -5.04 24.99 -6.06
N SER A 47 -3.90 25.04 -6.77
CA SER A 47 -3.77 25.85 -7.99
C SER A 47 -4.50 25.26 -9.20
N ARG A 48 -4.81 23.96 -9.15
CA ARG A 48 -5.43 23.20 -10.23
C ARG A 48 -6.61 22.39 -9.70
N SER A 49 -7.79 23.01 -9.68
CA SER A 49 -9.04 22.29 -9.41
C SER A 49 -9.36 21.36 -10.58
N THR A 50 -9.85 20.17 -10.26
CA THR A 50 -10.33 19.22 -11.27
C THR A 50 -11.79 19.48 -11.62
N SER A 51 -12.57 19.92 -10.64
CA SER A 51 -13.95 20.38 -10.84
C SER A 51 -13.95 21.87 -11.17
N GLU A 52 -14.77 22.26 -12.15
CA GLU A 52 -14.97 23.68 -12.48
C GLU A 52 -15.85 24.37 -11.44
N GLN A 53 -16.91 23.70 -11.00
CA GLN A 53 -17.90 24.23 -10.06
C GLN A 53 -17.94 23.42 -8.76
N PRO A 54 -18.27 24.05 -7.62
CA PRO A 54 -18.46 23.36 -6.35
C PRO A 54 -19.66 22.43 -6.44
N LEU A 55 -19.48 21.20 -5.98
CA LEU A 55 -20.57 20.24 -5.82
C LEU A 55 -21.10 20.36 -4.39
N CYS A 56 -22.41 20.27 -4.18
CA CYS A 56 -23.02 20.33 -2.85
C CYS A 56 -23.92 19.11 -2.63
N LEU A 57 -23.68 18.41 -1.53
CA LEU A 57 -24.37 17.18 -1.14
C LEU A 57 -24.90 17.30 0.30
N THR A 58 -26.01 16.65 0.60
CA THR A 58 -26.55 16.55 1.97
C THR A 58 -25.62 15.75 2.88
N SER A 59 -24.93 14.74 2.34
CA SER A 59 -23.84 14.04 3.00
C SER A 59 -22.69 13.80 2.03
N TRP A 60 -21.48 14.19 2.43
CA TRP A 60 -20.27 13.91 1.64
C TRP A 60 -19.57 12.66 2.19
N PRO A 61 -19.21 11.68 1.35
CA PRO A 61 -18.52 10.48 1.82
C PRO A 61 -17.12 10.82 2.34
N GLN A 62 -16.91 10.61 3.64
CA GLN A 62 -15.62 10.84 4.28
C GLN A 62 -14.65 9.70 3.93
N ARG A 63 -13.37 10.04 3.79
CA ARG A 63 -12.30 9.10 3.47
C ARG A 63 -12.22 7.91 4.45
N TYR A 64 -12.39 8.18 5.75
CA TYR A 64 -12.24 7.18 6.80
C TYR A 64 -13.44 6.26 6.97
N ASP A 65 -14.63 6.71 6.59
CA ASP A 65 -15.85 5.92 6.78
C ASP A 65 -15.85 4.70 5.86
N GLN A 66 -15.33 4.83 4.63
CA GLN A 66 -15.31 3.73 3.65
C GLN A 66 -14.26 2.66 3.90
N VAL A 67 -13.10 3.00 4.49
CA VAL A 67 -11.99 2.03 4.66
C VAL A 67 -12.38 0.88 5.59
N PHE A 68 -13.29 1.10 6.53
CA PHE A 68 -13.71 0.08 7.49
C PHE A 68 -15.08 -0.56 7.19
N THR A 69 -16.00 0.15 6.55
CA THR A 69 -17.38 -0.31 6.33
C THR A 69 -17.55 -1.12 5.04
N SER A 70 -16.83 -0.76 3.97
CA SER A 70 -17.05 -1.29 2.60
C SER A 70 -16.66 -2.74 2.34
N THR A 71 -16.16 -3.47 3.34
CA THR A 71 -15.65 -4.83 3.11
C THR A 71 -16.18 -5.91 4.03
N ILE A 72 -17.03 -5.62 5.03
CA ILE A 72 -17.37 -6.70 5.96
C ILE A 72 -18.87 -6.92 6.24
N TRP A 73 -19.76 -5.94 6.53
CA TRP A 73 -21.11 -6.34 7.04
C TRP A 73 -22.30 -5.37 6.91
N ASN A 74 -22.40 -4.45 5.93
CA ASN A 74 -23.66 -3.69 5.77
C ASN A 74 -24.39 -4.09 4.48
N SER A 75 -25.32 -5.04 4.64
CA SER A 75 -26.25 -5.52 3.61
C SER A 75 -27.40 -4.55 3.33
N ASP A 76 -27.19 -3.24 3.47
CA ASP A 76 -28.20 -2.26 3.09
C ASP A 76 -27.91 -1.75 1.68
N GLU A 77 -28.96 -1.72 0.86
CA GLU A 77 -28.99 -1.55 -0.61
C GLU A 77 -28.19 -0.34 -1.13
N ASP A 78 -27.84 0.61 -0.27
CA ASP A 78 -27.04 1.80 -0.60
C ASP A 78 -25.58 1.45 -0.97
N GLU A 79 -24.99 0.35 -0.49
CA GLU A 79 -23.58 0.01 -0.77
C GLU A 79 -23.36 -0.57 -2.19
N VAL A 80 -24.41 -1.15 -2.78
CA VAL A 80 -24.39 -1.71 -4.15
C VAL A 80 -24.50 -0.61 -5.20
N LEU A 81 -25.14 0.52 -4.88
CA LEU A 81 -25.21 1.68 -5.78
C LEU A 81 -23.81 2.13 -6.18
N PHE A 82 -22.88 2.32 -5.24
CA PHE A 82 -21.55 2.90 -5.49
C PHE A 82 -20.64 2.15 -6.49
N LYS A 83 -21.02 0.97 -6.97
CA LYS A 83 -20.22 0.17 -7.93
C LYS A 83 -20.91 -0.08 -9.27
N ALA A 84 -22.18 0.30 -9.43
CA ALA A 84 -22.91 0.04 -10.67
C ALA A 84 -22.72 1.19 -11.68
N PRO A 85 -22.48 0.90 -12.97
CA PRO A 85 -22.45 1.94 -14.00
C PRO A 85 -23.80 2.67 -14.05
N GLY A 86 -23.79 4.00 -13.85
CA GLY A 86 -25.00 4.84 -13.80
C GLY A 86 -25.50 5.18 -12.39
N ALA A 87 -24.97 4.56 -11.34
CA ALA A 87 -25.37 4.87 -9.97
C ALA A 87 -24.91 6.25 -9.48
N ASP A 88 -23.90 6.83 -10.14
CA ASP A 88 -23.47 8.20 -9.89
C ASP A 88 -24.64 9.18 -10.11
N GLU A 89 -25.44 8.98 -11.16
CA GLU A 89 -26.57 9.86 -11.48
C GLU A 89 -27.70 9.75 -10.46
N GLU A 90 -28.08 8.54 -10.05
CA GLU A 90 -29.11 8.32 -9.03
C GLU A 90 -28.65 8.83 -7.65
N PHE A 91 -27.38 8.61 -7.32
CA PHE A 91 -26.78 9.16 -6.10
C PHE A 91 -26.81 10.69 -6.11
N PHE A 92 -26.38 11.33 -7.20
CA PHE A 92 -26.44 12.78 -7.29
C PHE A 92 -27.89 13.29 -7.29
N ALA A 93 -28.84 12.59 -7.89
CA ALA A 93 -30.25 12.97 -7.83
C ALA A 93 -30.80 12.92 -6.39
N LYS A 94 -30.38 11.94 -5.58
CA LYS A 94 -30.86 11.73 -4.20
C LYS A 94 -30.21 12.67 -3.18
N TYR A 95 -28.90 12.91 -3.31
CA TYR A 95 -28.10 13.61 -2.29
C TYR A 95 -27.68 15.02 -2.67
N ARG A 96 -27.85 15.46 -3.92
CA ARG A 96 -27.51 16.83 -4.31
C ARG A 96 -28.42 17.83 -3.61
N CYS A 97 -27.81 18.89 -3.11
CA CYS A 97 -28.55 20.03 -2.59
C CYS A 97 -28.09 21.31 -3.30
N GLU A 98 -29.03 22.23 -3.51
CA GLU A 98 -28.76 23.48 -4.22
C GLU A 98 -28.45 24.60 -3.23
N VAL A 99 -27.35 25.30 -3.47
CA VAL A 99 -26.92 26.46 -2.69
C VAL A 99 -26.85 27.65 -3.63
N PRO A 100 -27.87 28.53 -3.68
CA PRO A 100 -27.93 29.63 -4.64
C PRO A 100 -26.72 30.57 -4.60
N LEU A 101 -26.12 30.77 -3.43
CA LEU A 101 -24.92 31.60 -3.24
C LEU A 101 -23.71 31.10 -4.06
N LEU A 102 -23.66 29.81 -4.38
CA LEU A 102 -22.59 29.18 -5.14
C LEU A 102 -22.92 29.03 -6.63
N SER A 103 -24.10 29.50 -7.08
CA SER A 103 -24.46 29.49 -8.50
C SER A 103 -23.53 30.42 -9.29
N GLY A 104 -22.62 29.84 -10.07
CA GLY A 104 -21.59 30.57 -10.82
C GLY A 104 -20.24 30.74 -10.10
N ALA A 105 -20.09 30.24 -8.87
CA ALA A 105 -18.79 30.16 -8.23
C ALA A 105 -17.92 29.10 -8.92
N MET A 106 -16.64 29.42 -9.17
CA MET A 106 -15.66 28.45 -9.66
C MET A 106 -14.81 27.94 -8.51
N CYS A 107 -14.47 26.63 -8.51
CA CYS A 107 -13.65 26.03 -7.46
C CYS A 107 -12.31 26.73 -7.24
N ARG A 108 -11.73 27.30 -8.31
CA ARG A 108 -10.48 28.06 -8.25
C ARG A 108 -10.59 29.36 -7.44
N ASP A 109 -11.78 29.95 -7.38
CA ASP A 109 -12.04 31.26 -6.77
C ASP A 109 -12.74 31.15 -5.40
N VAL A 110 -13.08 29.94 -4.95
CA VAL A 110 -13.71 29.72 -3.64
C VAL A 110 -12.71 30.04 -2.53
N SER A 111 -13.03 31.05 -1.72
CA SER A 111 -12.31 31.33 -0.47
C SER A 111 -12.84 30.44 0.66
N PHE A 112 -11.95 29.69 1.31
CA PHE A 112 -12.32 28.82 2.43
C PHE A 112 -12.13 29.52 3.77
N HIS A 113 -13.05 29.32 4.71
CA HIS A 113 -12.78 29.69 6.10
C HIS A 113 -11.70 28.79 6.69
N THR A 114 -10.85 29.35 7.55
CA THR A 114 -9.74 28.62 8.18
C THR A 114 -10.20 27.43 9.03
N GLN A 115 -11.44 27.47 9.54
CA GLN A 115 -12.05 26.36 10.27
C GLN A 115 -12.38 25.17 9.36
N ASP A 116 -12.84 25.44 8.13
CA ASP A 116 -13.09 24.39 7.14
C ASP A 116 -11.80 23.71 6.69
N LEU A 117 -10.67 24.44 6.76
CA LEU A 117 -9.37 23.86 6.45
C LEU A 117 -8.91 22.80 7.46
N GLN A 118 -9.54 22.69 8.62
CA GLN A 118 -9.22 21.66 9.62
C GLN A 118 -9.98 20.35 9.37
N ARG A 119 -10.95 20.34 8.45
CA ARG A 119 -11.72 19.14 8.14
C ARG A 119 -10.85 18.08 7.46
N PRO A 120 -11.08 16.79 7.75
CA PRO A 120 -10.42 15.73 7.00
C PRO A 120 -10.78 15.82 5.53
N LEU A 121 -9.82 15.44 4.68
CA LEU A 121 -10.07 15.33 3.25
C LEU A 121 -11.14 14.29 2.98
N ALA A 122 -12.07 14.62 2.10
CA ALA A 122 -13.13 13.72 1.69
C ALA A 122 -12.80 13.07 0.33
N LEU A 123 -13.59 12.08 -0.07
CA LEU A 123 -13.40 11.42 -1.37
C LEU A 123 -13.79 12.36 -2.51
N ALA A 124 -13.06 12.30 -3.62
CA ALA A 124 -13.38 13.05 -4.83
C ALA A 124 -14.67 12.49 -5.46
N MET A 125 -15.54 13.39 -5.91
CA MET A 125 -16.89 13.08 -6.42
C MET A 125 -17.12 13.61 -7.86
N GLY A 126 -16.10 14.18 -8.49
CA GLY A 126 -16.18 14.86 -9.77
C GLY A 126 -16.27 13.94 -11.00
N ALA A 127 -16.12 14.54 -12.17
CA ALA A 127 -16.49 13.99 -13.49
C ALA A 127 -15.88 12.65 -13.94
N ALA A 128 -14.97 12.05 -13.16
CA ALA A 128 -14.37 10.75 -13.47
C ALA A 128 -14.98 9.58 -12.66
N GLY A 129 -16.01 9.85 -11.84
CA GLY A 129 -16.60 8.90 -10.91
C GLY A 129 -15.83 8.83 -9.59
N PHE A 130 -16.26 7.93 -8.70
CA PHE A 130 -15.66 7.70 -7.39
C PHE A 130 -14.20 7.25 -7.52
N ASP A 131 -13.27 8.07 -7.03
CA ASP A 131 -11.86 7.71 -6.94
C ASP A 131 -11.62 6.98 -5.61
N TYR A 132 -11.23 5.70 -5.66
CA TYR A 132 -10.91 4.95 -4.44
C TYR A 132 -9.71 5.59 -3.75
N ASP A 133 -9.71 5.60 -2.40
CA ASP A 133 -8.57 6.08 -1.62
C ASP A 133 -7.37 5.11 -1.68
N LEU A 134 -6.76 5.06 -2.86
CA LEU A 134 -5.63 4.20 -3.18
C LEU A 134 -4.45 4.49 -2.24
N MET A 135 -4.24 5.75 -1.89
CA MET A 135 -3.17 6.13 -0.96
C MET A 135 -3.44 5.65 0.46
N GLY A 136 -4.69 5.71 0.94
CA GLY A 136 -5.05 5.16 2.24
C GLY A 136 -4.86 3.66 2.30
N ALA A 137 -5.28 2.95 1.25
CA ALA A 137 -5.03 1.51 1.11
C ALA A 137 -3.53 1.19 1.13
N TRP A 138 -2.71 1.94 0.39
CA TRP A 138 -1.25 1.80 0.42
C TRP A 138 -0.66 2.06 1.80
N ALA A 139 -1.13 3.11 2.49
CA ALA A 139 -0.66 3.47 3.81
C ALA A 139 -0.96 2.38 4.85
N LEU A 140 -2.19 1.87 4.83
CA LEU A 140 -2.62 0.79 5.73
C LEU A 140 -1.85 -0.49 5.46
N TRP A 141 -1.66 -0.84 4.19
CA TRP A 141 -0.91 -2.03 3.80
C TRP A 141 0.56 -1.92 4.20
N TRP A 142 1.17 -0.75 4.01
CA TRP A 142 2.53 -0.47 4.43
C TRP A 142 2.69 -0.52 5.96
N LEU A 143 1.74 0.04 6.70
CA LEU A 143 1.70 -0.03 8.16
C LEU A 143 1.62 -1.49 8.63
N LEU A 144 0.73 -2.28 8.04
CA LEU A 144 0.58 -3.70 8.35
C LEU A 144 1.88 -4.46 8.10
N LEU A 145 2.49 -4.29 6.92
CA LEU A 145 3.76 -4.94 6.57
C LEU A 145 4.89 -4.55 7.50
N THR A 146 5.01 -3.27 7.84
CA THR A 146 6.06 -2.78 8.74
C THR A 146 5.86 -3.23 10.17
N LEU A 147 4.62 -3.26 10.67
CA LEU A 147 4.27 -3.83 11.97
C LEU A 147 4.61 -5.32 12.02
N VAL A 148 4.21 -6.07 11.01
CA VAL A 148 4.45 -7.51 10.90
C VAL A 148 5.93 -7.82 10.77
N ALA A 149 6.69 -7.04 9.99
CA ALA A 149 8.13 -7.13 9.90
C ALA A 149 8.80 -6.83 11.24
N TRP A 150 8.34 -5.79 11.95
CA TRP A 150 8.83 -5.42 13.26
C TRP A 150 8.62 -6.54 14.29
N VAL A 151 7.43 -7.12 14.36
CA VAL A 151 7.13 -8.29 15.21
C VAL A 151 8.01 -9.48 14.82
N GLY A 152 8.17 -9.76 13.52
CA GLY A 152 9.03 -10.84 13.03
C GLY A 152 10.49 -10.69 13.43
N VAL A 153 11.05 -9.49 13.28
CA VAL A 153 12.44 -9.16 13.63
C VAL A 153 12.63 -9.21 15.15
N THR A 154 11.75 -8.60 15.93
CA THR A 154 11.85 -8.62 17.40
C THR A 154 11.80 -10.03 17.97
N ILE A 155 10.91 -10.89 17.48
CA ILE A 155 10.85 -12.32 17.86
C ILE A 155 12.14 -13.04 17.47
N HIS A 156 12.64 -12.82 16.25
CA HIS A 156 13.90 -13.41 15.80
C HIS A 156 15.06 -13.03 16.72
N ASP A 157 15.13 -11.75 17.07
CA ASP A 157 16.19 -11.18 17.89
C ASP A 157 16.15 -11.70 19.33
N LEU A 158 14.95 -11.78 19.92
CA LEU A 158 14.75 -12.40 21.23
C LEU A 158 15.13 -13.88 21.24
N ALA A 159 14.78 -14.62 20.18
CA ALA A 159 15.16 -16.03 20.02
C ALA A 159 16.69 -16.23 19.95
N LEU A 160 17.42 -15.29 19.33
CA LEU A 160 18.88 -15.32 19.27
C LEU A 160 19.56 -15.01 20.61
N ILE A 161 18.89 -14.29 21.51
CA ILE A 161 19.39 -14.02 22.86
C ILE A 161 19.24 -15.25 23.77
N GLY A 162 18.20 -16.06 23.54
CA GLY A 162 17.94 -17.29 24.28
C GLY A 162 18.98 -18.38 23.99
N GLN A 163 19.79 -18.73 24.99
CA GLN A 163 20.86 -19.73 24.82
C GLN A 163 20.32 -21.13 24.52
N SER A 164 19.14 -21.48 25.02
CA SER A 164 18.46 -22.77 24.79
C SER A 164 17.70 -22.86 23.46
N GLN A 165 17.34 -21.72 22.85
CA GLN A 165 16.46 -21.69 21.68
C GLN A 165 17.21 -21.57 20.34
N LYS A 166 18.52 -21.30 20.41
CA LYS A 166 19.35 -20.99 19.25
C LYS A 166 19.40 -22.10 18.21
N ASP A 167 19.37 -23.36 18.62
CA ASP A 167 19.48 -24.51 17.72
C ASP A 167 18.16 -24.86 17.04
N PHE A 168 17.05 -24.25 17.48
CA PHE A 168 15.72 -24.45 16.91
C PHE A 168 15.41 -23.48 15.77
N VAL A 169 16.24 -22.46 15.54
CA VAL A 169 16.04 -21.50 14.45
C VAL A 169 16.35 -22.20 13.13
N LEU A 170 15.31 -22.48 12.34
CA LEU A 170 15.46 -23.19 11.08
C LEU A 170 15.92 -22.22 9.97
N ASP A 171 16.97 -22.62 9.30
CA ASP A 171 17.37 -22.02 8.02
C ASP A 171 16.40 -22.44 6.91
N VAL A 172 16.47 -21.80 5.73
CA VAL A 172 15.61 -22.16 4.58
C VAL A 172 15.68 -23.65 4.23
N ALA A 173 16.87 -24.27 4.37
CA ALA A 173 17.04 -25.71 4.23
C ALA A 173 16.30 -26.50 5.32
N GLY A 174 16.30 -26.00 6.55
CA GLY A 174 15.54 -26.54 7.68
C GLY A 174 14.03 -26.45 7.45
N VAL A 175 13.53 -25.31 6.96
CA VAL A 175 12.11 -25.14 6.59
C VAL A 175 11.71 -26.14 5.51
N ASN A 176 12.55 -26.31 4.48
CA ASN A 176 12.30 -27.29 3.42
C ASN A 176 12.27 -28.74 3.92
N LYS A 177 12.95 -29.06 5.02
CA LYS A 177 12.97 -30.39 5.63
C LYS A 177 11.77 -30.62 6.54
N HIS A 178 11.38 -29.62 7.33
CA HIS A 178 10.33 -29.75 8.35
C HIS A 178 8.93 -29.36 7.85
N CYS A 179 8.84 -28.59 6.76
CA CYS A 179 7.58 -28.16 6.16
C CYS A 179 7.53 -28.57 4.68
N PRO A 180 7.29 -29.87 4.39
CA PRO A 180 7.24 -30.35 3.01
C PRO A 180 6.12 -29.68 2.21
N CYS A 181 5.00 -29.30 2.84
CA CYS A 181 3.90 -28.62 2.17
C CYS A 181 4.34 -27.32 1.50
N ILE A 182 5.10 -26.46 2.19
CA ILE A 182 5.57 -25.18 1.64
C ILE A 182 6.49 -25.42 0.43
N ARG A 183 7.39 -26.39 0.55
CA ARG A 183 8.30 -26.79 -0.54
C ARG A 183 7.53 -27.32 -1.75
N THR A 184 6.50 -28.12 -1.51
CA THR A 184 5.65 -28.70 -2.55
C THR A 184 4.89 -27.61 -3.28
N VAL A 185 4.24 -26.70 -2.54
CA VAL A 185 3.55 -25.52 -3.08
C VAL A 185 4.51 -24.67 -3.92
N TRP A 186 5.69 -24.34 -3.40
CA TRP A 186 6.69 -23.56 -4.15
C TRP A 186 7.13 -24.28 -5.43
N LYS A 187 7.39 -25.59 -5.39
CA LYS A 187 7.81 -26.35 -6.57
C LYS A 187 6.73 -26.46 -7.65
N PHE A 188 5.46 -26.53 -7.25
CA PHE A 188 4.35 -26.66 -8.19
C PHE A 188 3.94 -25.31 -8.78
N LEU A 189 3.95 -24.25 -7.98
CA LEU A 189 3.48 -22.94 -8.40
C LEU A 189 4.57 -22.06 -9.00
N ALA A 190 5.85 -22.25 -8.62
CA ALA A 190 6.93 -21.48 -9.20
C ALA A 190 7.19 -21.93 -10.65
N GLY A 191 6.84 -21.07 -11.60
CA GLY A 191 6.99 -21.30 -13.04
C GLY A 191 8.44 -21.35 -13.53
N TYR A 192 9.43 -21.45 -12.63
CA TYR A 192 10.85 -21.51 -12.96
C TYR A 192 11.24 -22.80 -13.70
N ARG A 193 10.65 -23.95 -13.33
CA ARG A 193 10.95 -25.25 -13.94
C ARG A 193 10.71 -25.31 -15.45
N PRO A 194 9.55 -24.88 -15.99
CA PRO A 194 9.36 -24.86 -17.44
C PRO A 194 10.35 -23.92 -18.14
N LEU A 195 10.69 -22.78 -17.53
CA LEU A 195 11.65 -21.80 -18.07
C LEU A 195 13.06 -22.40 -18.24
N VAL A 196 13.56 -23.09 -17.21
CA VAL A 196 14.86 -23.79 -17.26
C VAL A 196 14.86 -24.92 -18.28
N ARG A 197 13.76 -25.68 -18.37
CA ARG A 197 13.64 -26.76 -19.37
C ARG A 197 13.68 -26.21 -20.79
N LEU A 198 13.04 -25.06 -21.04
CA LEU A 198 13.05 -24.39 -22.33
C LEU A 198 14.44 -23.86 -22.70
N ALA A 199 15.15 -23.29 -21.73
CA ALA A 199 16.49 -22.71 -21.94
C ALA A 199 17.58 -23.77 -22.15
N ASN A 200 17.40 -24.98 -21.62
CA ASN A 200 18.35 -26.09 -21.71
C ASN A 200 18.03 -27.09 -22.82
N ALA A 201 17.23 -26.72 -23.83
CA ALA A 201 16.97 -27.60 -24.96
C ALA A 201 18.26 -27.88 -25.76
N GLU A 202 18.53 -29.15 -26.07
CA GLU A 202 19.82 -29.63 -26.58
C GLU A 202 20.10 -29.31 -28.06
N HIS A 203 19.07 -29.07 -28.88
CA HIS A 203 19.27 -28.80 -30.31
C HIS A 203 19.54 -27.31 -30.59
N PHE A 204 20.58 -27.03 -31.37
CA PHE A 204 21.06 -25.66 -31.65
C PHE A 204 19.97 -24.73 -32.22
N GLY A 205 19.12 -25.25 -33.12
CA GLY A 205 17.98 -24.52 -33.68
C GLY A 205 16.88 -24.23 -32.66
N THR A 206 16.49 -25.22 -31.85
CA THR A 206 15.45 -25.07 -30.82
C THR A 206 15.94 -24.28 -29.62
N ARG A 207 17.26 -24.22 -29.39
CA ARG A 207 17.87 -23.42 -28.32
C ARG A 207 17.70 -21.92 -28.56
N SER A 208 17.92 -21.44 -29.78
CA SER A 208 17.72 -20.02 -30.11
C SER A 208 16.26 -19.58 -29.92
N LEU A 209 15.32 -20.37 -30.46
CA LEU A 209 13.88 -20.17 -30.29
C LEU A 209 13.47 -20.28 -28.81
N GLY A 210 14.04 -21.25 -28.08
CA GLY A 210 13.80 -21.47 -26.66
C GLY A 210 14.27 -20.29 -25.80
N ILE A 211 15.41 -19.68 -26.12
CA ILE A 211 15.89 -18.47 -25.45
C ILE A 211 14.97 -17.28 -25.74
N VAL A 212 14.59 -17.06 -27.00
CA VAL A 212 13.66 -15.96 -27.37
C VAL A 212 12.32 -16.13 -26.65
N LEU A 213 11.78 -17.35 -26.66
CA LEU A 213 10.53 -17.67 -25.96
C LEU A 213 10.68 -17.52 -24.44
N ALA A 214 11.81 -17.94 -23.86
CA ALA A 214 12.11 -17.75 -22.45
C ALA A 214 12.20 -16.26 -22.07
N VAL A 215 12.81 -15.42 -22.90
CA VAL A 215 12.88 -13.97 -22.69
C VAL A 215 11.49 -13.34 -22.78
N LEU A 216 10.67 -13.78 -23.73
CA LEU A 216 9.29 -13.29 -23.92
C LEU A 216 8.36 -13.72 -22.77
N LEU A 217 8.52 -14.94 -22.24
CA LEU A 217 7.77 -15.45 -21.09
C LEU A 217 8.30 -14.98 -19.73
N ALA A 218 9.56 -14.52 -19.65
CA ALA A 218 10.17 -14.06 -18.40
C ALA A 218 9.34 -13.02 -17.63
N PRO A 219 8.79 -11.94 -18.24
CA PRO A 219 7.98 -10.97 -17.50
C PRO A 219 6.66 -11.56 -16.98
N VAL A 220 6.01 -12.42 -17.76
CA VAL A 220 4.76 -13.10 -17.35
C VAL A 220 5.05 -14.05 -16.19
N LEU A 221 6.14 -14.82 -16.27
CA LEU A 221 6.55 -15.73 -15.21
C LEU A 221 7.03 -14.98 -13.97
N LEU A 222 7.69 -13.83 -14.12
CA LEU A 222 8.04 -12.95 -13.01
C LEU A 222 6.78 -12.45 -12.30
N ALA A 223 5.82 -11.90 -13.04
CA ALA A 223 4.54 -11.44 -12.49
C ALA A 223 3.80 -12.57 -11.77
N TRP A 224 3.73 -13.77 -12.39
CA TRP A 224 3.14 -14.95 -11.77
C TRP A 224 3.85 -15.35 -10.46
N ASN A 225 5.18 -15.41 -10.47
CA ASN A 225 5.95 -15.75 -9.27
C ASN A 225 5.76 -14.69 -8.16
N LEU A 226 5.60 -13.41 -8.51
CA LEU A 226 5.27 -12.35 -7.54
C LEU A 226 3.88 -12.54 -6.95
N VAL A 227 2.87 -12.86 -7.76
CA VAL A 227 1.51 -13.16 -7.29
C VAL A 227 1.54 -14.37 -6.35
N VAL A 228 2.17 -15.47 -6.75
CA VAL A 228 2.30 -16.68 -5.91
C VAL A 228 3.04 -16.34 -4.60
N LEU A 229 4.13 -15.57 -4.67
CA LEU A 229 4.88 -15.17 -3.49
C LEU A 229 4.01 -14.38 -2.51
N LEU A 230 3.32 -13.34 -2.99
CA LEU A 230 2.56 -12.41 -2.16
C LEU A 230 1.25 -13.00 -1.63
N PHE A 231 0.49 -13.70 -2.47
CA PHE A 231 -0.85 -14.16 -2.13
C PHE A 231 -0.92 -15.60 -1.63
N ILE A 232 0.11 -16.41 -1.85
CA ILE A 232 0.11 -17.82 -1.43
C ILE A 232 1.22 -18.08 -0.42
N ILE A 233 2.47 -17.74 -0.76
CA ILE A 233 3.61 -18.10 0.10
C ILE A 233 3.69 -17.22 1.35
N CYS A 234 3.57 -15.90 1.23
CA CYS A 234 3.57 -14.99 2.37
C CYS A 234 2.51 -15.37 3.43
N PRO A 235 1.23 -15.58 3.09
CA PRO A 235 0.23 -15.97 4.10
C PRO A 235 0.48 -17.37 4.67
N LEU A 236 0.91 -18.35 3.87
CA LEU A 236 1.27 -19.68 4.41
C LEU A 236 2.41 -19.60 5.43
N ILE A 237 3.42 -18.77 5.17
CA ILE A 237 4.56 -18.62 6.07
C ILE A 237 4.20 -17.76 7.28
N LEU A 238 3.30 -16.77 7.12
CA LEU A 238 2.70 -16.05 8.24
C LEU A 238 1.99 -17.03 9.18
N LEU A 239 1.13 -17.90 8.65
CA LEU A 239 0.42 -18.91 9.44
C LEU A 239 1.39 -19.87 10.13
N ALA A 240 2.44 -20.32 9.43
CA ALA A 240 3.48 -21.16 10.02
C ALA A 240 4.27 -20.42 11.12
N PHE A 241 4.53 -19.12 10.94
CA PHE A 241 5.18 -18.26 11.92
C PHE A 241 4.30 -18.05 13.16
N MET A 242 3.00 -17.82 13.00
CA MET A 242 2.06 -17.71 14.12
C MET A 242 2.03 -18.99 14.96
N ARG A 243 2.21 -20.17 14.33
CA ARG A 243 2.27 -21.45 15.05
C ARG A 243 3.64 -21.75 15.67
N TYR A 244 4.73 -21.37 14.99
CA TYR A 244 6.11 -21.69 15.39
C TYR A 244 7.04 -20.47 15.25
N PRO A 245 6.84 -19.41 16.05
CA PRO A 245 7.48 -18.11 15.84
C PRO A 245 9.01 -18.18 15.92
N ILE A 246 9.54 -18.93 16.89
CA ILE A 246 10.99 -19.09 17.09
C ILE A 246 11.63 -19.83 15.92
N ARG A 247 11.04 -20.96 15.52
CA ARG A 247 11.63 -21.86 14.50
C ARG A 247 11.64 -21.22 13.12
N MET A 248 10.58 -20.47 12.78
CA MET A 248 10.39 -19.87 11.45
C MET A 248 10.90 -18.43 11.33
N SER A 249 11.38 -17.84 12.43
CA SER A 249 11.78 -16.43 12.50
C SER A 249 12.73 -15.99 11.38
N ARG A 250 13.76 -16.79 11.05
CA ARG A 250 14.74 -16.44 10.00
C ARG A 250 14.15 -16.43 8.60
N ALA A 251 13.38 -17.47 8.25
CA ALA A 251 12.72 -17.56 6.95
C ALA A 251 11.67 -16.45 6.80
N TRP A 252 10.92 -16.19 7.87
CA TRP A 252 9.93 -15.13 7.91
C TRP A 252 10.53 -13.74 7.70
N VAL A 253 11.57 -13.39 8.45
CA VAL A 253 12.28 -12.10 8.30
C VAL A 253 12.84 -11.94 6.88
N PHE A 254 13.34 -13.01 6.28
CA PHE A 254 13.81 -12.97 4.88
C PHE A 254 12.67 -12.64 3.91
N ILE A 255 11.54 -13.34 4.03
CA ILE A 255 10.38 -13.19 3.12
C ILE A 255 9.71 -11.83 3.29
N ILE A 256 9.48 -11.38 4.53
CA ILE A 256 8.88 -10.08 4.76
C ILE A 256 9.80 -8.96 4.25
N SER A 257 11.13 -9.13 4.32
CA SER A 257 12.08 -8.19 3.73
C SER A 257 11.97 -8.14 2.21
N VAL A 258 11.81 -9.30 1.55
CA VAL A 258 11.55 -9.36 0.10
C VAL A 258 10.22 -8.69 -0.24
N ALA A 259 9.16 -8.96 0.52
CA ALA A 259 7.87 -8.32 0.34
C ALA A 259 8.01 -6.79 0.46
N CYS A 260 8.64 -6.27 1.51
CA CYS A 260 8.86 -4.83 1.69
C CYS A 260 9.68 -4.20 0.55
N VAL A 261 10.67 -4.90 -0.02
CA VAL A 261 11.41 -4.44 -1.22
C VAL A 261 10.47 -4.31 -2.41
N LEU A 262 9.63 -5.33 -2.65
CA LEU A 262 8.67 -5.33 -3.74
C LEU A 262 7.64 -4.20 -3.58
N TYR A 263 7.03 -4.08 -2.41
CA TYR A 263 6.07 -3.00 -2.13
C TYR A 263 6.72 -1.63 -2.19
N GLY A 264 7.95 -1.46 -1.67
CA GLY A 264 8.67 -0.19 -1.74
C GLY A 264 8.98 0.20 -3.18
N SER A 265 9.35 -0.78 -4.02
CA SER A 265 9.56 -0.55 -5.45
C SER A 265 8.28 -0.21 -6.20
N ALA A 266 7.18 -0.92 -5.92
CA ALA A 266 5.87 -0.66 -6.52
C ALA A 266 5.36 0.74 -6.14
N LEU A 267 5.46 1.10 -4.86
CA LEU A 267 5.13 2.45 -4.38
C LEU A 267 5.98 3.49 -5.10
N THR A 268 7.29 3.30 -5.19
CA THR A 268 8.20 4.24 -5.88
C THR A 268 7.80 4.43 -7.35
N LEU A 269 7.56 3.33 -8.08
CA LEU A 269 7.17 3.38 -9.48
C LEU A 269 5.81 4.07 -9.67
N GLN A 270 4.84 3.78 -8.80
CA GLN A 270 3.54 4.42 -8.83
C GLN A 270 3.64 5.93 -8.57
N GLN A 271 4.44 6.35 -7.58
CA GLN A 271 4.65 7.77 -7.31
C GLN A 271 5.40 8.47 -8.45
N LEU A 272 6.35 7.80 -9.11
CA LEU A 272 7.00 8.31 -10.32
C LEU A 272 6.00 8.46 -11.48
N ALA A 273 5.05 7.54 -11.62
CA ALA A 273 3.97 7.67 -12.61
C ALA A 273 3.08 8.89 -12.32
N PHE A 274 2.78 9.15 -11.04
CA PHE A 274 2.04 10.34 -10.60
C PHE A 274 2.81 11.66 -10.80
N VAL A 275 4.13 11.63 -10.67
CA VAL A 275 5.00 12.75 -11.01
C VAL A 275 4.97 12.99 -12.53
N ALA A 276 5.08 11.94 -13.34
CA ALA A 276 5.13 12.02 -14.80
C ALA A 276 3.80 12.43 -15.43
N ARG A 277 2.66 12.00 -14.86
CA ARG A 277 1.32 12.29 -15.38
C ARG A 277 0.43 12.85 -14.28
N THR A 278 0.00 14.09 -14.43
CA THR A 278 -0.92 14.76 -13.49
C THR A 278 -2.28 14.10 -13.44
N ASP A 279 -2.74 13.52 -14.56
CA ASP A 279 -4.10 12.98 -14.69
C ASP A 279 -4.29 11.69 -13.89
N LEU A 280 -3.19 10.99 -13.58
CA LEU A 280 -3.19 9.76 -12.79
C LEU A 280 -3.12 10.02 -11.29
N ARG A 281 -2.94 11.27 -10.85
CA ARG A 281 -2.78 11.58 -9.42
C ARG A 281 -4.10 11.33 -8.69
N PRO A 282 -4.06 10.75 -7.47
CA PRO A 282 -5.24 10.58 -6.65
C PRO A 282 -5.85 11.94 -6.34
N ARG A 283 -7.18 11.99 -6.37
CA ARG A 283 -7.96 13.20 -6.14
C ARG A 283 -8.66 13.13 -4.80
N TYR A 284 -8.77 14.28 -4.14
CA TYR A 284 -9.48 14.42 -2.89
C TYR A 284 -10.34 15.67 -2.92
N ALA A 285 -11.46 15.62 -2.21
CA ALA A 285 -12.36 16.75 -2.07
C ALA A 285 -12.02 17.55 -0.81
N LEU A 286 -11.83 18.85 -0.99
CA LEU A 286 -11.86 19.81 0.11
C LEU A 286 -13.32 20.19 0.35
N THR A 287 -13.85 19.90 1.53
CA THR A 287 -15.27 20.10 1.84
C THR A 287 -15.48 21.14 2.94
N TRP A 288 -16.57 21.90 2.85
CA TRP A 288 -17.01 22.88 3.83
C TRP A 288 -18.52 22.78 4.02
N GLN A 289 -19.01 23.11 5.21
CA GLN A 289 -20.45 23.15 5.46
C GLN A 289 -20.96 24.53 5.13
N VAL A 290 -22.04 24.57 4.35
CA VAL A 290 -22.81 25.79 4.15
C VAL A 290 -24.06 25.67 5.00
N GLN A 291 -24.28 26.66 5.87
CA GLN A 291 -25.58 26.80 6.53
C GLN A 291 -26.59 27.12 5.42
N GLY A 292 -27.36 26.11 5.03
CA GLY A 292 -28.32 26.25 3.93
C GLY A 292 -29.29 27.39 4.23
N LEU A 293 -29.33 28.38 3.34
CA LEU A 293 -30.42 29.35 3.35
C LEU A 293 -31.66 28.64 2.80
N HIS A 294 -32.73 28.61 3.58
CA HIS A 294 -34.00 27.94 3.29
C HIS A 294 -34.50 28.23 1.85
N VAL A 295 -34.26 27.32 0.92
CA VAL A 295 -34.99 27.27 -0.35
C VAL A 295 -36.04 26.17 -0.23
N ALA A 296 -37.23 26.47 -0.73
CA ALA A 296 -38.55 25.88 -0.44
C ALA A 296 -38.77 24.36 -0.70
N SER A 297 -37.73 23.54 -0.77
CA SER A 297 -37.83 22.09 -0.99
C SER A 297 -37.43 21.32 0.27
N SER A 298 -38.40 21.02 1.14
CA SER A 298 -38.58 19.87 2.07
C SER A 298 -37.41 19.07 2.70
N GLN A 299 -36.14 19.41 2.53
CA GLN A 299 -35.00 18.75 3.18
C GLN A 299 -34.33 19.74 4.14
N THR A 300 -34.51 19.53 5.45
CA THR A 300 -34.07 20.40 6.55
C THR A 300 -32.62 20.15 7.01
N GLY A 301 -31.76 19.61 6.14
CA GLY A 301 -30.39 19.21 6.50
C GLY A 301 -29.31 20.24 6.14
N PRO A 302 -28.19 20.30 6.88
CA PRO A 302 -27.02 21.07 6.48
C PRO A 302 -26.43 20.53 5.17
N CYS A 303 -26.06 21.42 4.24
CA CYS A 303 -25.37 21.06 3.01
C CYS A 303 -23.86 21.06 3.19
N THR A 304 -23.19 20.06 2.64
CA THR A 304 -21.74 20.00 2.55
C THR A 304 -21.34 20.20 1.10
N CYS A 305 -20.64 21.30 0.83
CA CYS A 305 -20.10 21.61 -0.49
C CYS A 305 -18.62 21.23 -0.55
N GLY A 306 -18.13 20.92 -1.75
CA GLY A 306 -16.76 20.48 -1.95
C GLY A 306 -16.24 20.74 -3.36
N CYS A 307 -14.91 20.79 -3.45
CA CYS A 307 -14.17 20.92 -4.70
C CYS A 307 -13.06 19.86 -4.75
N ASP A 308 -12.88 19.25 -5.91
CA ASP A 308 -11.88 18.21 -6.10
C ASP A 308 -10.53 18.78 -6.53
N TYR A 309 -9.49 18.36 -5.83
CA TYR A 309 -8.11 18.74 -6.09
C TYR A 309 -7.24 17.49 -6.23
N SER A 310 -6.28 17.57 -7.15
CA SER A 310 -5.26 16.54 -7.28
C SER A 310 -4.23 16.66 -6.16
N MET A 311 -3.61 15.54 -5.79
CA MET A 311 -2.49 15.55 -4.84
C MET A 311 -1.31 16.38 -5.38
N SER A 312 -0.65 17.12 -4.50
CA SER A 312 0.46 18.00 -4.86
C SER A 312 1.69 17.20 -5.30
N LEU A 313 2.45 17.77 -6.26
CA LEU A 313 3.67 17.15 -6.79
C LEU A 313 4.69 16.84 -5.68
N ASN A 314 4.82 17.74 -4.70
CA ASN A 314 5.74 17.60 -3.58
C ASN A 314 5.45 16.34 -2.76
N VAL A 315 4.16 16.03 -2.56
CA VAL A 315 3.76 14.83 -1.82
C VAL A 315 4.15 13.57 -2.57
N SER A 316 3.93 13.52 -3.89
CA SER A 316 4.35 12.39 -4.73
C SER A 316 5.87 12.21 -4.73
N ILE A 317 6.64 13.29 -4.83
CA ILE A 317 8.12 13.24 -4.80
C ILE A 317 8.60 12.70 -3.45
N ASN A 318 8.08 13.22 -2.33
CA ASN A 318 8.46 12.77 -1.00
C ASN A 318 8.18 11.27 -0.81
N LEU A 319 7.01 10.79 -1.26
CA LEU A 319 6.67 9.37 -1.19
C LEU A 319 7.53 8.50 -2.10
N ALA A 320 7.89 9.00 -3.29
CA ALA A 320 8.82 8.30 -4.18
C ALA A 320 10.20 8.14 -3.51
N VAL A 321 10.70 9.20 -2.87
CA VAL A 321 11.98 9.17 -2.14
C VAL A 321 11.93 8.20 -0.96
N ILE A 322 10.86 8.23 -0.17
CA ILE A 322 10.63 7.31 0.95
C ILE A 322 10.64 5.84 0.46
N GLY A 323 9.90 5.55 -0.61
CA GLY A 323 9.87 4.23 -1.22
C GLY A 323 11.26 3.78 -1.66
N LEU A 324 11.98 4.63 -2.39
CA LEU A 324 13.31 4.35 -2.91
C LEU A 324 14.33 4.08 -1.79
N VAL A 325 14.36 4.94 -0.77
CA VAL A 325 15.27 4.82 0.38
C VAL A 325 15.00 3.52 1.13
N THR A 326 13.72 3.18 1.34
CA THR A 326 13.34 1.92 2.00
C THR A 326 13.81 0.72 1.19
N THR A 327 13.56 0.71 -0.12
CA THR A 327 13.97 -0.37 -1.02
C THR A 327 15.49 -0.54 -1.01
N VAL A 328 16.26 0.54 -1.19
CA VAL A 328 17.73 0.49 -1.19
C VAL A 328 18.27 0.00 0.16
N TYR A 329 17.70 0.48 1.26
CA TYR A 329 18.10 0.07 2.61
C TYR A 329 17.90 -1.44 2.82
N LEU A 330 16.74 -1.98 2.46
CA LEU A 330 16.43 -3.40 2.63
C LEU A 330 17.27 -4.29 1.71
N VAL A 331 17.51 -3.88 0.46
CA VAL A 331 18.40 -4.60 -0.46
C VAL A 331 19.83 -4.66 0.06
N ARG A 332 20.36 -3.55 0.58
CA ARG A 332 21.70 -3.50 1.20
C ARG A 332 21.77 -4.37 2.46
N LYS A 333 20.71 -4.42 3.25
CA LYS A 333 20.62 -5.30 4.43
C LYS A 333 20.64 -6.77 4.01
N GLN A 334 19.92 -7.13 2.95
CA GLN A 334 19.82 -8.51 2.47
C GLN A 334 21.14 -9.02 1.87
N THR A 335 21.79 -8.21 1.03
CA THR A 335 23.06 -8.56 0.37
C THR A 335 24.23 -8.74 1.35
N ARG A 336 24.17 -8.10 2.53
CA ARG A 336 25.16 -8.33 3.60
C ARG A 336 24.89 -9.59 4.43
N CYS A 337 23.71 -10.19 4.31
CA CYS A 337 23.23 -11.27 5.18
C CYS A 337 23.05 -12.63 4.47
N GLY A 338 22.98 -12.65 3.14
CA GLY A 338 22.95 -13.86 2.31
C GLY A 338 24.34 -14.42 2.08
#